data_AF-A0A150L4R9-F1
#
_entry.id   AF-A0A150L4R9-F1
#
_cell.length_a   1.000
_cell.length_b   1.000
_cell.length_c   1.000
_cell.angle_alpha   90.00
_cell.angle_beta   90.00
_cell.angle_gamma   90.00
#
_symmetry.space_group_name_H-M   'P 1'
#
loop_
_entity.id
_entity.type
_entity.pdbx_description
1 polymer ?
#
loop_
_entity_poly.entity_id
_entity_poly.type
_entity_poly.pdbx_seq_one_letter_code
_entity_poly.pdbx_strand_id
1 'polypeptide(L)'
;MKWFFLVLLLLIGFYYFAPSPSPLSPPQEESNKHIVKEPKVESGIVSLIGKTEKDVKKKFGTPTRIDASAYDYEWWIYNRKASEYFQIGMMDGKVVTAFVCGEHVNAKPFYIGQPLSELFKMMPVLSNVEIKLSTGTYRFELSEQDYASRPIVKIGDVYAQLYVDRFTGKVSSIRLMTKETFVKMRPYELVYRGILPNPAPLSAKKQREVELANARQIFDITNVIRHRHRVDPVRWHEKAAIAAYMHSKDMQDHHFFSHESPKHGDLQDRLLTANIKFQMAGENIAAHQVDGIEAVEEWLNSKSHRETLLNEQFTDLGVGVSGDYYTQDFLKTWEQKE
;
A
#
# COMPACT_ATOMS: atom_id res chain seq x y z
N MET A 1 21.44 -47.54 46.98
CA MET A 1 22.67 -46.87 46.53
C MET A 1 22.40 -46.17 45.21
N LYS A 2 22.38 -44.84 45.26
CA LYS A 2 22.54 -43.79 44.22
C LYS A 2 22.00 -44.04 42.78
N TRP A 3 20.94 -43.30 42.47
CA TRP A 3 20.53 -42.87 41.13
C TRP A 3 21.57 -41.96 40.47
N PHE A 4 21.75 -42.04 39.16
CA PHE A 4 22.42 -41.04 38.34
C PHE A 4 21.45 -40.56 37.26
N PHE A 5 21.00 -39.31 37.37
CA PHE A 5 20.34 -38.56 36.31
C PHE A 5 21.43 -37.85 35.48
N LEU A 6 21.43 -38.07 34.17
CA LEU A 6 22.26 -37.33 33.23
C LEU A 6 21.43 -36.14 32.71
N VAL A 7 21.76 -34.92 33.15
CA VAL A 7 21.18 -33.68 32.61
C VAL A 7 22.08 -33.20 31.48
N LEU A 8 21.56 -33.23 30.26
CA LEU A 8 22.21 -32.64 29.09
C LEU A 8 21.84 -31.15 29.03
N LEU A 9 22.79 -30.28 29.33
CA LEU A 9 22.66 -28.83 29.17
C LEU A 9 22.83 -28.45 27.68
N LEU A 10 21.73 -28.07 27.02
CA LEU A 10 21.75 -27.42 25.72
C LEU A 10 22.04 -25.92 25.91
N LEU A 11 23.27 -25.52 25.57
CA LEU A 11 23.67 -24.13 25.39
C LEU A 11 23.05 -23.60 24.08
N ILE A 12 21.91 -22.92 24.18
CA ILE A 12 21.37 -22.11 23.09
C ILE A 12 22.13 -20.79 23.08
N GLY A 13 22.91 -20.57 22.02
CA GLY A 13 23.63 -19.31 21.80
C GLY A 13 22.66 -18.14 21.68
N PHE A 14 22.82 -17.16 22.57
CA PHE A 14 22.23 -15.84 22.42
C PHE A 14 22.81 -15.16 21.18
N TYR A 15 22.09 -15.23 20.06
CA TYR A 15 22.29 -14.28 18.98
C TYR A 15 21.77 -12.93 19.47
N TYR A 16 22.68 -11.96 19.53
CA TYR A 16 22.40 -10.57 19.83
C TYR A 16 21.33 -10.02 18.88
N PHE A 17 20.09 -9.87 19.37
CA PHE A 17 19.18 -8.87 18.86
C PHE A 17 19.75 -7.51 19.24
N ALA A 18 20.41 -6.84 18.29
CA ALA A 18 20.52 -5.39 18.41
C ALA A 18 19.10 -4.83 18.36
N PRO A 19 18.63 -4.10 19.38
CA PRO A 19 17.32 -3.47 19.33
C PRO A 19 17.27 -2.55 18.11
N SER A 20 16.25 -2.72 17.28
CA SER A 20 15.89 -1.73 16.27
C SER A 20 15.85 -0.35 16.95
N PRO A 21 16.36 0.73 16.31
CA PRO A 21 16.23 2.05 16.89
C PRO A 21 14.75 2.30 17.19
N SER A 22 14.47 2.78 18.40
CA SER A 22 13.12 3.13 18.82
C SER A 22 12.49 4.03 17.76
N PRO A 23 11.20 3.85 17.42
CA PRO A 23 10.50 4.84 16.61
C PRO A 23 10.68 6.22 17.25
N LEU A 24 10.89 7.24 16.42
CA LEU A 24 10.94 8.62 16.88
C LEU A 24 9.65 8.88 17.65
N SER A 25 9.76 9.19 18.94
CA SER A 25 8.61 9.60 19.73
C SER A 25 7.94 10.81 19.06
N PRO A 26 6.61 10.90 19.10
CA PRO A 26 5.93 12.08 18.63
C PRO A 26 6.46 13.28 19.43
N PRO A 27 6.55 14.47 18.83
CA PRO A 27 6.74 15.67 19.62
C PRO A 27 5.66 15.69 20.71
N GLN A 28 6.07 15.82 21.98
CA GLN A 28 5.10 16.20 23.01
C GLN A 28 4.37 17.45 22.51
N GLU A 29 3.06 17.54 22.74
CA GLU A 29 2.30 18.77 22.53
C GLU A 29 2.86 19.87 23.45
N GLU A 30 3.99 20.46 23.05
CA GLU A 30 4.29 21.81 23.45
C GLU A 30 3.18 22.65 22.84
N SER A 31 2.43 23.32 23.71
CA SER A 31 1.42 24.33 23.42
C SER A 31 1.97 25.58 22.68
N ASN A 32 2.89 25.38 21.74
CA ASN A 32 3.38 26.41 20.85
C ASN A 32 2.28 26.77 19.87
N LYS A 33 1.58 27.85 20.21
CA LYS A 33 0.67 28.67 19.38
C LYS A 33 1.38 29.28 18.14
N HIS A 34 2.24 28.55 17.47
CA HIS A 34 2.56 28.85 16.08
C HIS A 34 1.50 28.19 15.22
N ILE A 35 0.40 28.92 15.02
CA ILE A 35 -0.62 28.59 14.04
C ILE A 35 0.07 28.63 12.68
N VAL A 36 0.62 27.50 12.24
CA VAL A 36 1.04 27.34 10.85
C VAL A 36 -0.25 27.38 10.05
N LYS A 37 -0.49 28.52 9.38
CA LYS A 37 -1.69 28.75 8.59
C LYS A 37 -1.80 27.62 7.56
N GLU A 38 -2.94 26.93 7.53
CA GLU A 38 -3.15 25.84 6.57
C GLU A 38 -2.78 26.28 5.15
N PRO A 39 -1.93 25.51 4.44
CA PRO A 39 -1.56 25.85 3.08
C PRO A 39 -2.80 25.86 2.18
N LYS A 40 -2.87 26.78 1.23
CA LYS A 40 -3.99 26.82 0.27
C LYS A 40 -3.78 25.78 -0.83
N VAL A 41 -4.86 25.12 -1.23
CA VAL A 41 -4.86 24.26 -2.43
C VAL A 41 -4.83 25.15 -3.67
N GLU A 42 -3.65 25.36 -4.24
CA GLU A 42 -3.48 26.24 -5.40
C GLU A 42 -3.31 25.48 -6.72
N SER A 43 -2.72 24.28 -6.70
CA SER A 43 -2.40 23.52 -7.92
C SER A 43 -2.20 22.02 -7.65
N GLY A 44 -1.72 21.29 -8.67
CA GLY A 44 -1.38 19.87 -8.55
C GLY A 44 -2.56 18.92 -8.64
N ILE A 45 -2.37 17.69 -8.17
CA ILE A 45 -3.41 16.66 -8.06
C ILE A 45 -4.33 16.93 -6.86
N VAL A 46 -3.83 17.57 -5.79
CA VAL A 46 -4.64 17.97 -4.64
C VAL A 46 -5.84 18.82 -5.05
N SER A 47 -5.65 19.73 -6.03
CA SER A 47 -6.73 20.57 -6.55
C SER A 47 -7.79 19.85 -7.41
N LEU A 48 -7.61 18.55 -7.68
CA LEU A 48 -8.55 17.75 -8.48
C LEU A 48 -9.66 17.12 -7.65
N ILE A 49 -9.48 16.95 -6.35
CA ILE A 49 -10.52 16.36 -5.49
C ILE A 49 -11.81 17.20 -5.63
N GLY A 50 -12.92 16.53 -5.92
CA GLY A 50 -14.22 17.13 -6.20
C GLY A 50 -14.42 17.69 -7.62
N LYS A 51 -13.39 17.70 -8.48
CA LYS A 51 -13.51 18.14 -9.88
C LYS A 51 -14.19 17.09 -10.74
N THR A 52 -14.66 17.52 -11.91
CA THR A 52 -15.41 16.67 -12.83
C THR A 52 -14.49 15.84 -13.72
N GLU A 53 -15.06 14.78 -14.29
CA GLU A 53 -14.42 13.99 -15.35
C GLU A 53 -13.86 14.85 -16.48
N LYS A 54 -14.61 15.87 -16.91
CA LYS A 54 -14.21 16.81 -17.96
C LYS A 54 -12.95 17.58 -17.57
N ASP A 55 -12.85 18.00 -16.31
CA ASP A 55 -11.67 18.72 -15.80
C ASP A 55 -10.43 17.82 -15.80
N VAL A 56 -10.59 16.56 -15.39
CA VAL A 56 -9.52 15.56 -15.39
C VAL A 56 -9.04 15.29 -16.82
N LYS A 57 -9.96 14.96 -17.75
CA LYS A 57 -9.63 14.71 -19.16
C LYS A 57 -8.99 15.91 -19.84
N LYS A 58 -9.42 17.12 -19.52
CA LYS A 58 -8.80 18.35 -20.04
C LYS A 58 -7.33 18.49 -19.62
N LYS A 59 -6.99 18.04 -18.41
CA LYS A 59 -5.64 18.20 -17.84
C LYS A 59 -4.70 17.05 -18.16
N PHE A 60 -5.19 15.80 -18.16
CA PHE A 60 -4.35 14.60 -18.28
C PHE A 60 -4.69 13.71 -19.47
N GLY A 61 -5.72 14.05 -20.24
CA GLY A 61 -6.21 13.19 -21.32
C GLY A 61 -6.94 11.96 -20.80
N THR A 62 -6.96 10.90 -21.60
CA THR A 62 -7.59 9.63 -21.24
C THR A 62 -6.66 8.79 -20.36
N PRO A 63 -7.18 8.09 -19.34
CA PRO A 63 -6.38 7.16 -18.55
C PRO A 63 -5.87 6.00 -19.42
N THR A 64 -4.75 5.40 -19.03
CA THR A 64 -4.21 4.20 -19.69
C THR A 64 -5.10 2.99 -19.42
N ARG A 65 -5.68 2.91 -18.22
CA ARG A 65 -6.52 1.81 -17.76
C ARG A 65 -7.61 2.33 -16.83
N ILE A 66 -8.77 1.69 -16.87
CA ILE A 66 -9.83 1.86 -15.86
C ILE A 66 -9.90 0.56 -15.07
N ASP A 67 -9.70 0.66 -13.77
CA ASP A 67 -9.61 -0.45 -12.83
C ASP A 67 -10.78 -0.39 -11.85
N ALA A 68 -11.37 -1.54 -11.51
CA ALA A 68 -12.40 -1.63 -10.49
C ALA A 68 -11.82 -1.35 -9.09
N SER A 69 -12.65 -0.83 -8.18
CA SER A 69 -12.32 -0.66 -6.75
C SER A 69 -13.34 -1.35 -5.86
N ALA A 70 -12.94 -1.67 -4.64
CA ALA A 70 -13.83 -2.13 -3.58
C ALA A 70 -14.67 -1.02 -2.93
N TYR A 71 -14.49 0.26 -3.33
CA TYR A 71 -15.03 1.43 -2.63
C TYR A 71 -16.00 2.30 -3.46
N ASP A 72 -16.77 1.68 -4.36
CA ASP A 72 -17.79 2.28 -5.25
C ASP A 72 -17.30 3.21 -6.35
N TYR A 73 -16.02 3.59 -6.34
CA TYR A 73 -15.40 4.37 -7.42
C TYR A 73 -14.63 3.46 -8.40
N GLU A 74 -14.27 3.99 -9.57
CA GLU A 74 -13.34 3.34 -10.49
C GLU A 74 -12.02 4.09 -10.50
N TRP A 75 -10.91 3.34 -10.57
CA TRP A 75 -9.58 3.89 -10.69
C TRP A 75 -9.25 4.20 -12.14
N TRP A 76 -8.94 5.45 -12.41
CA TRP A 76 -8.34 5.89 -13.66
C TRP A 76 -6.83 5.91 -13.50
N ILE A 77 -6.14 5.00 -14.18
CA ILE A 77 -4.70 4.77 -14.03
C ILE A 77 -3.92 5.56 -15.08
N TYR A 78 -2.91 6.30 -14.63
CA TYR A 78 -1.95 7.03 -15.47
C TYR A 78 -0.54 6.52 -15.18
N ASN A 79 -0.14 5.46 -15.88
CA ASN A 79 1.09 4.70 -15.61
C ASN A 79 2.09 4.69 -16.78
N ARG A 80 2.09 5.71 -17.65
CA ARG A 80 2.94 5.72 -18.86
C ARG A 80 4.44 5.69 -18.57
N LYS A 81 4.86 6.28 -17.45
CA LYS A 81 6.23 6.22 -16.93
C LYS A 81 6.17 6.05 -15.42
N ALA A 82 7.12 5.30 -14.87
CA ALA A 82 7.24 5.08 -13.43
C ALA A 82 7.31 6.40 -12.64
N SER A 83 8.16 7.34 -13.07
CA SER A 83 8.31 8.64 -12.42
C SER A 83 7.06 9.54 -12.51
N GLU A 84 6.10 9.21 -13.36
CA GLU A 84 4.88 10.00 -13.59
C GLU A 84 3.61 9.22 -13.16
N TYR A 85 3.75 8.14 -12.39
CA TYR A 85 2.60 7.31 -11.98
C TYR A 85 1.67 8.05 -11.01
N PHE A 86 0.38 8.07 -11.35
CA PHE A 86 -0.70 8.40 -10.43
C PHE A 86 -2.01 7.71 -10.86
N GLN A 87 -2.98 7.67 -9.96
CA GLN A 87 -4.34 7.19 -10.24
C GLN A 87 -5.39 8.10 -9.60
N ILE A 88 -6.54 8.22 -10.26
CA ILE A 88 -7.66 9.07 -9.85
C ILE A 88 -8.89 8.19 -9.66
N GLY A 89 -9.51 8.23 -8.47
CA GLY A 89 -10.76 7.52 -8.20
C GLY A 89 -11.97 8.37 -8.59
N MET A 90 -12.74 7.88 -9.55
CA MET A 90 -13.91 8.54 -10.11
C MET A 90 -15.20 7.88 -9.58
N MET A 91 -16.10 8.67 -9.00
CA MET A 91 -17.43 8.26 -8.57
C MET A 91 -18.44 9.29 -9.07
N ASP A 92 -19.49 8.85 -9.74
CA ASP A 92 -20.57 9.73 -10.25
C ASP A 92 -20.06 10.96 -11.02
N GLY A 93 -19.04 10.75 -11.87
CA GLY A 93 -18.42 11.79 -12.69
C GLY A 93 -17.53 12.78 -11.94
N LYS A 94 -17.22 12.53 -10.66
CA LYS A 94 -16.36 13.38 -9.82
C LYS A 94 -15.18 12.62 -9.25
N VAL A 95 -14.10 13.35 -9.01
CA VAL A 95 -12.92 12.83 -8.31
C VAL A 95 -13.21 12.72 -6.81
N VAL A 96 -13.15 11.52 -6.26
CA VAL A 96 -13.36 11.26 -4.81
C VAL A 96 -12.10 10.82 -4.09
N THR A 97 -11.09 10.35 -4.82
CA THR A 97 -9.77 10.02 -4.30
C THR A 97 -8.71 10.18 -5.38
N ALA A 98 -7.45 10.32 -4.99
CA ALA A 98 -6.32 10.20 -5.89
C ALA A 98 -5.12 9.58 -5.15
N PHE A 99 -4.32 8.79 -5.84
CA PHE A 99 -3.08 8.23 -5.31
C PHE A 99 -1.91 8.61 -6.20
N VAL A 100 -0.81 9.04 -5.58
CA VAL A 100 0.39 9.56 -6.24
C VAL A 100 1.61 8.84 -5.69
N CYS A 101 2.41 8.24 -6.56
CA CYS A 101 3.71 7.68 -6.19
C CYS A 101 4.83 8.00 -7.19
N GLY A 102 4.53 8.53 -8.38
CA GLY A 102 5.53 9.04 -9.30
C GLY A 102 6.20 10.33 -8.79
N GLU A 103 7.53 10.37 -8.80
CA GLU A 103 8.33 11.49 -8.25
C GLU A 103 8.19 12.83 -9.01
N HIS A 104 7.77 12.79 -10.28
CA HIS A 104 7.56 13.98 -11.11
C HIS A 104 6.10 14.44 -11.15
N VAL A 105 5.22 13.80 -10.39
CA VAL A 105 3.82 14.19 -10.32
C VAL A 105 3.64 15.40 -9.39
N ASN A 106 3.02 16.46 -9.89
CA ASN A 106 2.76 17.65 -9.08
C ASN A 106 1.67 17.39 -8.02
N ALA A 107 2.10 17.15 -6.78
CA ALA A 107 1.24 16.91 -5.61
C ALA A 107 1.28 18.05 -4.57
N LYS A 108 1.65 19.27 -4.99
CA LYS A 108 1.81 20.43 -4.09
C LYS A 108 0.61 20.60 -3.14
N PRO A 109 0.83 20.95 -1.86
CA PRO A 109 2.12 21.36 -1.28
C PRO A 109 3.08 20.21 -0.94
N PHE A 110 2.65 18.96 -1.13
CA PHE A 110 3.48 17.78 -0.91
C PHE A 110 4.29 17.42 -2.16
N TYR A 111 5.29 16.57 -1.97
CA TYR A 111 6.01 15.95 -3.07
C TYR A 111 6.57 14.59 -2.62
N ILE A 112 6.74 13.67 -3.56
CA ILE A 112 7.35 12.38 -3.29
C ILE A 112 8.83 12.60 -2.95
N GLY A 113 9.33 11.92 -1.91
CA GLY A 113 10.66 12.12 -1.37
C GLY A 113 10.76 13.24 -0.34
N GLN A 114 9.66 13.93 -0.01
CA GLN A 114 9.61 14.93 1.06
C GLN A 114 10.03 14.32 2.40
N PRO A 115 10.99 14.90 3.12
CA PRO A 115 11.31 14.46 4.49
C PRO A 115 10.12 14.67 5.43
N LEU A 116 9.82 13.67 6.26
CA LEU A 116 8.72 13.78 7.22
C LEU A 116 8.90 14.95 8.20
N SER A 117 10.14 15.27 8.55
CA SER A 117 10.49 16.41 9.40
C SER A 117 10.18 17.78 8.78
N GLU A 118 10.09 17.87 7.45
CA GLU A 118 9.64 19.07 6.75
C GLU A 118 8.12 19.22 6.84
N LEU A 119 7.39 18.13 6.66
CA LEU A 119 5.93 18.09 6.80
C LEU A 119 5.49 18.62 8.17
N PHE A 120 6.12 18.15 9.25
CA PHE A 120 5.79 18.57 10.61
C PHE A 120 6.04 20.06 10.90
N LYS A 121 6.88 20.73 10.09
CA LYS A 121 7.08 22.18 10.17
C LYS A 121 6.03 22.96 9.37
N MET A 122 5.47 22.33 8.34
CA MET A 122 4.53 22.94 7.42
C MET A 122 3.09 22.83 7.89
N MET A 123 2.74 21.80 8.63
CA MET A 123 1.36 21.51 9.01
C MET A 123 1.28 20.76 10.35
N PRO A 124 0.26 21.03 11.19
CA PRO A 124 -0.01 20.19 12.33
C PRO A 124 -0.48 18.82 11.84
N VAL A 125 0.19 17.76 12.29
CA VAL A 125 -0.28 16.38 12.05
C VAL A 125 -1.28 16.01 13.12
N LEU A 126 -2.42 15.46 12.68
CA LEU A 126 -3.59 15.28 13.52
C LEU A 126 -3.46 13.99 14.35
N SER A 127 -3.66 14.07 15.68
CA SER A 127 -3.75 12.90 16.59
C SER A 127 -5.07 12.17 16.46
N ASN A 128 -6.09 12.94 16.09
CA ASN A 128 -7.40 12.46 15.79
C ASN A 128 -8.01 13.28 14.67
N VAL A 129 -8.91 12.65 13.93
CA VAL A 129 -9.64 13.28 12.84
C VAL A 129 -11.13 13.10 13.08
N GLU A 130 -11.83 14.18 13.41
CA GLU A 130 -13.29 14.20 13.50
C GLU A 130 -13.91 14.62 12.15
N ILE A 131 -14.81 13.79 11.63
CA ILE A 131 -15.56 14.00 10.39
C ILE A 131 -17.06 13.92 10.70
N LYS A 132 -17.80 14.92 10.23
CA LYS A 132 -19.27 14.94 10.29
C LYS A 132 -19.85 14.73 8.89
N LEU A 133 -20.66 13.69 8.74
CA LEU A 133 -21.49 13.45 7.57
C LEU A 133 -22.98 13.56 7.95
N SER A 134 -23.87 13.55 6.97
CA SER A 134 -25.33 13.50 7.23
C SER A 134 -25.75 12.24 8.00
N THR A 135 -24.96 11.18 7.91
CA THR A 135 -25.21 9.88 8.53
C THR A 135 -24.67 9.74 9.96
N GLY A 136 -23.82 10.66 10.43
CA GLY A 136 -23.21 10.56 11.75
C GLY A 136 -21.93 11.37 11.95
N THR A 137 -21.32 11.17 13.11
CA THR A 137 -20.00 11.69 13.47
C THR A 137 -19.01 10.53 13.60
N TYR A 138 -17.83 10.70 13.02
CA TYR A 138 -16.79 9.69 12.90
C TYR A 138 -15.49 10.29 13.42
N ARG A 139 -14.88 9.68 14.43
CA ARG A 139 -13.64 10.11 15.04
C ARG A 139 -12.60 9.02 14.85
N PHE A 140 -11.55 9.35 14.12
CA PHE A 140 -10.42 8.47 13.88
C PHE A 140 -9.31 8.79 14.86
N GLU A 141 -8.71 7.76 15.46
CA GLU A 141 -7.53 7.88 16.32
C GLU A 141 -6.31 7.32 15.58
N LEU A 142 -5.19 8.03 15.65
CA LEU A 142 -3.94 7.60 15.06
C LEU A 142 -3.02 7.04 16.14
N SER A 143 -2.50 5.84 15.93
CA SER A 143 -1.44 5.29 16.76
C SER A 143 -0.10 5.96 16.48
N GLU A 144 0.88 5.78 17.36
CA GLU A 144 2.26 6.23 17.12
C GLU A 144 2.86 5.65 15.83
N GLN A 145 2.46 4.42 15.50
CA GLN A 145 2.87 3.78 14.26
C GLN A 145 2.25 4.48 13.05
N ASP A 146 0.97 4.85 13.12
CA ASP A 146 0.30 5.60 12.04
C ASP A 146 0.96 6.96 11.83
N TYR A 147 1.31 7.65 12.91
CA TYR A 147 2.04 8.91 12.88
C TYR A 147 3.38 8.82 12.14
N ALA A 148 4.13 7.75 12.38
CA ALA A 148 5.44 7.55 11.79
C ALA A 148 5.39 7.04 10.34
N SER A 149 4.38 6.23 9.99
CA SER A 149 4.34 5.49 8.73
C SER A 149 3.32 6.03 7.72
N ARG A 150 2.23 6.65 8.15
CA ARG A 150 1.15 7.13 7.29
C ARG A 150 0.37 8.30 7.91
N PRO A 151 1.03 9.41 8.31
CA PRO A 151 0.37 10.56 8.90
C PRO A 151 -0.73 11.12 7.98
N ILE A 152 -1.74 11.70 8.61
CA ILE A 152 -2.86 12.36 7.94
C ILE A 152 -2.79 13.87 8.16
N VAL A 153 -3.00 14.62 7.09
CA VAL A 153 -3.14 16.07 7.15
C VAL A 153 -4.40 16.49 6.38
N LYS A 154 -5.02 17.58 6.85
CA LYS A 154 -6.19 18.16 6.20
C LYS A 154 -5.80 19.45 5.49
N ILE A 155 -6.17 19.58 4.21
CA ILE A 155 -6.00 20.83 3.45
C ILE A 155 -7.34 21.21 2.83
N GLY A 156 -7.98 22.26 3.36
CA GLY A 156 -9.35 22.60 2.97
C GLY A 156 -10.28 21.42 3.27
N ASP A 157 -10.95 20.89 2.25
CA ASP A 157 -11.84 19.73 2.38
C ASP A 157 -11.19 18.38 2.00
N VAL A 158 -9.88 18.37 1.75
CA VAL A 158 -9.12 17.18 1.34
C VAL A 158 -8.36 16.59 2.51
N TYR A 159 -8.47 15.28 2.66
CA TYR A 159 -7.72 14.47 3.61
C TYR A 159 -6.56 13.80 2.87
N ALA A 160 -5.32 14.17 3.21
CA ALA A 160 -4.10 13.67 2.57
C ALA A 160 -3.35 12.73 3.50
N GLN A 161 -3.44 11.43 3.22
CA GLN A 161 -2.67 10.37 3.87
C GLN A 161 -1.31 10.27 3.16
N LEU A 162 -0.23 10.43 3.91
CA LEU A 162 1.14 10.49 3.38
C LEU A 162 1.88 9.24 3.81
N TYR A 163 2.04 8.24 2.94
CA TYR A 163 2.80 7.04 3.26
C TYR A 163 4.29 7.35 3.30
N VAL A 164 4.97 6.90 4.34
CA VAL A 164 6.38 7.17 4.61
C VAL A 164 7.17 5.87 4.48
N ASP A 165 8.27 5.93 3.74
CA ASP A 165 9.30 4.88 3.80
C ASP A 165 10.11 5.09 5.09
N ARG A 166 9.84 4.26 6.10
CA ARG A 166 10.44 4.36 7.43
C ARG A 166 11.97 4.19 7.42
N PHE A 167 12.52 3.52 6.41
CA PHE A 167 13.96 3.32 6.29
C PHE A 167 14.67 4.58 5.81
N THR A 168 13.96 5.46 5.10
CA THR A 168 14.51 6.71 4.57
C THR A 168 13.98 7.97 5.27
N GLY A 169 12.86 7.86 5.99
CA GLY A 169 12.17 8.98 6.63
C GLY A 169 11.50 9.93 5.62
N LYS A 170 11.19 9.46 4.42
CA LYS A 170 10.65 10.26 3.31
C LYS A 170 9.29 9.75 2.85
N VAL A 171 8.45 10.66 2.36
CA VAL A 171 7.15 10.35 1.74
C VAL A 171 7.38 9.45 0.50
N SER A 172 6.86 8.23 0.54
CA SER A 172 6.87 7.26 -0.55
C SER A 172 5.71 7.49 -1.53
N SER A 173 4.53 7.78 -0.98
CA SER A 173 3.31 8.00 -1.77
C SER A 173 2.28 8.81 -0.98
N ILE A 174 1.28 9.30 -1.71
CA ILE A 174 0.26 10.22 -1.20
C ILE A 174 -1.11 9.73 -1.65
N ARG A 175 -2.03 9.51 -0.71
CA ARG A 175 -3.44 9.24 -0.98
C ARG A 175 -4.29 10.43 -0.52
N LEU A 176 -5.04 11.00 -1.44
CA LEU A 176 -5.91 12.16 -1.24
C LEU A 176 -7.36 11.68 -1.26
N MET A 177 -8.18 12.09 -0.31
CA MET A 177 -9.56 11.61 -0.17
C MET A 177 -10.52 12.75 0.14
N THR A 178 -11.75 12.65 -0.36
CA THR A 178 -12.88 13.37 0.23
C THR A 178 -13.20 12.80 1.61
N LYS A 179 -13.95 13.56 2.42
CA LYS A 179 -14.40 13.09 3.75
C LYS A 179 -15.25 11.82 3.66
N GLU A 180 -16.08 11.68 2.63
CA GLU A 180 -16.92 10.48 2.42
C GLU A 180 -16.07 9.26 2.11
N THR A 181 -15.07 9.39 1.23
CA THR A 181 -14.16 8.28 0.90
C THR A 181 -13.28 7.93 2.09
N PHE A 182 -12.78 8.91 2.84
CA PHE A 182 -12.00 8.67 4.05
C PHE A 182 -12.79 7.85 5.09
N VAL A 183 -14.03 8.25 5.38
CA VAL A 183 -14.90 7.52 6.32
C VAL A 183 -15.23 6.12 5.82
N LYS A 184 -15.42 5.95 4.51
CA LYS A 184 -15.73 4.64 3.91
C LYS A 184 -14.53 3.69 3.95
N MET A 185 -13.31 4.19 3.68
CA MET A 185 -12.09 3.38 3.66
C MET A 185 -11.59 2.98 5.03
N ARG A 186 -11.81 3.83 6.05
CA ARG A 186 -11.41 3.59 7.46
C ARG A 186 -9.92 3.26 7.61
N PRO A 187 -9.03 4.15 7.17
CA PRO A 187 -7.58 3.89 7.20
C PRO A 187 -6.98 3.83 8.61
N TYR A 188 -7.75 4.16 9.66
CA TYR A 188 -7.31 4.22 11.06
C TYR A 188 -8.41 3.68 11.98
N GLU A 189 -8.08 3.52 13.27
CA GLU A 189 -9.04 3.10 14.29
C GLU A 189 -10.19 4.12 14.40
N LEU A 190 -11.43 3.64 14.41
CA LEU A 190 -12.63 4.46 14.27
C LEU A 190 -13.60 4.28 15.45
N VAL A 191 -13.96 5.40 16.07
CA VAL A 191 -15.10 5.54 16.97
C VAL A 191 -16.18 6.37 16.28
N TYR A 192 -17.43 5.93 16.28
CA TYR A 192 -18.50 6.65 15.57
C TYR A 192 -19.85 6.63 16.29
N ARG A 193 -20.68 7.63 15.95
CA ARG A 193 -22.10 7.70 16.30
C ARG A 193 -22.91 7.98 15.05
N GLY A 194 -23.79 7.04 14.68
CA GLY A 194 -24.65 7.14 13.49
C GLY A 194 -24.62 5.86 12.66
N ILE A 195 -24.90 5.98 11.36
CA ILE A 195 -24.88 4.88 10.40
C ILE A 195 -23.52 4.86 9.70
N LEU A 196 -22.80 3.74 9.74
CA LEU A 196 -21.49 3.63 9.11
C LEU A 196 -21.63 3.49 7.58
N PRO A 197 -21.03 4.39 6.76
CA PRO A 197 -21.00 4.23 5.31
C PRO A 197 -20.17 3.00 4.94
N ASN A 198 -20.77 2.06 4.24
CA ASN A 198 -20.12 0.88 3.68
C ASN A 198 -20.13 0.95 2.15
N PRO A 199 -19.11 0.39 1.47
CA PRO A 199 -19.21 0.12 0.04
C PRO A 199 -20.40 -0.78 -0.29
N ALA A 200 -20.90 -0.68 -1.52
CA ALA A 200 -21.92 -1.59 -2.01
C ALA A 200 -21.35 -3.03 -2.06
N PRO A 201 -22.14 -4.06 -1.66
CA PRO A 201 -21.72 -5.43 -1.79
C PRO A 201 -21.35 -5.77 -3.24
N LEU A 202 -20.20 -6.41 -3.44
CA LEU A 202 -19.73 -6.80 -4.76
C LEU A 202 -20.33 -8.15 -5.17
N SER A 203 -20.78 -8.26 -6.41
CA SER A 203 -21.04 -9.58 -7.02
C SER A 203 -19.73 -10.34 -7.19
N ALA A 204 -19.77 -11.68 -7.28
CA ALA A 204 -18.57 -12.49 -7.51
C ALA A 204 -17.78 -12.05 -8.76
N LYS A 205 -18.48 -11.64 -9.83
CA LYS A 205 -17.85 -11.08 -11.03
C LYS A 205 -17.11 -9.77 -10.72
N LYS A 206 -17.75 -8.84 -10.01
CA LYS A 206 -17.14 -7.55 -9.67
C LYS A 206 -15.99 -7.70 -8.70
N GLN A 207 -16.12 -8.61 -7.73
CA GLN A 207 -15.03 -9.00 -6.84
C GLN A 207 -13.80 -9.46 -7.64
N ARG A 208 -13.99 -10.32 -8.65
CA ARG A 208 -12.89 -10.76 -9.51
C ARG A 208 -12.26 -9.62 -10.31
N GLU A 209 -13.06 -8.66 -10.78
CA GLU A 209 -12.54 -7.46 -11.45
C GLU A 209 -11.67 -6.60 -10.50
N VAL A 210 -12.07 -6.47 -9.24
CA VAL A 210 -11.31 -5.75 -8.20
C VAL A 210 -10.00 -6.46 -7.87
N GLU A 211 -10.00 -7.78 -7.73
CA GLU A 211 -8.79 -8.58 -7.51
C GLU A 211 -7.76 -8.41 -8.64
N LEU A 212 -8.21 -8.51 -9.88
CA LEU A 212 -7.35 -8.31 -11.06
C LEU A 212 -6.83 -6.87 -11.14
N ALA A 213 -7.66 -5.89 -10.77
CA ALA A 213 -7.25 -4.49 -10.69
C ALA A 213 -6.17 -4.27 -9.62
N ASN A 214 -6.35 -4.82 -8.42
CA ASN A 214 -5.37 -4.76 -7.34
C ASN A 214 -4.04 -5.41 -7.76
N ALA A 215 -4.07 -6.59 -8.40
CA ALA A 215 -2.86 -7.26 -8.86
C ALA A 215 -2.05 -6.40 -9.85
N ARG A 216 -2.73 -5.74 -10.81
CA ARG A 216 -2.08 -4.83 -11.76
C ARG A 216 -1.55 -3.57 -11.10
N GLN A 217 -2.28 -2.98 -10.16
CA GLN A 217 -1.82 -1.81 -9.41
C GLN A 217 -0.59 -2.14 -8.56
N ILE A 218 -0.59 -3.28 -7.85
CA ILE A 218 0.56 -3.75 -7.08
C ILE A 218 1.79 -3.92 -7.98
N PHE A 219 1.63 -4.53 -9.16
CA PHE A 219 2.70 -4.67 -10.14
C PHE A 219 3.25 -3.31 -10.61
N ASP A 220 2.35 -2.39 -11.00
CA ASP A 220 2.74 -1.05 -11.46
C ASP A 220 3.50 -0.29 -10.36
N ILE A 221 2.96 -0.26 -9.13
CA ILE A 221 3.55 0.46 -7.98
C ILE A 221 4.88 -0.17 -7.57
N THR A 222 5.02 -1.49 -7.64
CA THR A 222 6.30 -2.18 -7.39
C THR A 222 7.39 -1.68 -8.35
N ASN A 223 7.07 -1.54 -9.63
CA ASN A 223 8.01 -1.00 -10.61
C ASN A 223 8.29 0.51 -10.43
N VAL A 224 7.33 1.29 -9.90
CA VAL A 224 7.59 2.68 -9.48
C VAL A 224 8.62 2.73 -8.35
N ILE A 225 8.47 1.86 -7.35
CA ILE A 225 9.40 1.77 -6.22
C ILE A 225 10.79 1.32 -6.70
N ARG A 226 10.87 0.26 -7.52
CA ARG A 226 12.15 -0.22 -8.08
C ARG A 226 12.85 0.88 -8.88
N HIS A 227 12.13 1.60 -9.74
CA HIS A 227 12.66 2.75 -10.46
C HIS A 227 13.25 3.82 -9.53
N ARG A 228 12.52 4.20 -8.48
CA ARG A 228 12.96 5.18 -7.48
C ARG A 228 14.24 4.75 -6.75
N HIS A 229 14.41 3.45 -6.53
CA HIS A 229 15.59 2.85 -5.93
C HIS A 229 16.69 2.50 -6.93
N ARG A 230 16.54 2.87 -8.22
CA ARG A 230 17.49 2.57 -9.31
C ARG A 230 17.71 1.06 -9.52
N VAL A 231 16.67 0.28 -9.26
CA VAL A 231 16.62 -1.15 -9.52
C VAL A 231 15.81 -1.37 -10.81
N ASP A 232 16.29 -2.27 -11.67
CA ASP A 232 15.63 -2.57 -12.95
C ASP A 232 14.18 -3.05 -12.74
N PRO A 233 13.23 -2.63 -13.59
CA PRO A 233 11.85 -3.06 -13.47
C PRO A 233 11.71 -4.56 -13.73
N VAL A 234 10.78 -5.20 -13.03
CA VAL A 234 10.37 -6.58 -13.29
C VAL A 234 9.29 -6.64 -14.36
N ARG A 235 9.28 -7.72 -15.14
CA ARG A 235 8.25 -7.98 -16.15
C ARG A 235 7.10 -8.80 -15.56
N TRP A 236 5.89 -8.57 -16.05
CA TRP A 236 4.73 -9.38 -15.63
C TRP A 236 4.89 -10.83 -16.09
N HIS A 237 4.75 -11.78 -15.17
CA HIS A 237 4.83 -13.21 -15.47
C HIS A 237 3.51 -13.92 -15.20
N GLU A 238 2.76 -14.19 -16.28
CA GLU A 238 1.38 -14.65 -16.23
C GLU A 238 1.18 -15.93 -15.39
N LYS A 239 2.02 -16.95 -15.59
CA LYS A 239 1.89 -18.20 -14.82
C LYS A 239 2.18 -18.01 -13.33
N ALA A 240 3.07 -17.08 -13.00
CA ALA A 240 3.38 -16.78 -11.59
C ALA A 240 2.24 -15.98 -10.96
N ALA A 241 1.60 -15.08 -11.71
CA ALA A 241 0.40 -14.38 -11.25
C ALA A 241 -0.75 -15.35 -10.96
N ILE A 242 -0.92 -16.39 -11.79
CA ILE A 242 -1.88 -17.47 -11.53
C ILE A 242 -1.51 -18.24 -10.25
N ALA A 243 -0.24 -18.62 -10.07
CA ALA A 243 0.22 -19.32 -8.87
C ALA A 243 0.01 -18.47 -7.60
N ALA A 244 0.41 -17.21 -7.63
CA ALA A 244 0.19 -16.24 -6.56
C ALA A 244 -1.31 -16.07 -6.24
N TYR A 245 -2.17 -16.02 -7.26
CA TYR A 245 -3.62 -15.92 -7.07
C TYR A 245 -4.17 -17.17 -6.36
N MET A 246 -3.73 -18.35 -6.79
CA MET A 246 -4.13 -19.61 -6.15
C MET A 246 -3.65 -19.68 -4.71
N HIS A 247 -2.47 -19.13 -4.38
CA HIS A 247 -1.98 -19.08 -3.00
C HIS A 247 -2.77 -18.08 -2.13
N SER A 248 -3.04 -16.88 -2.63
CA SER A 248 -3.96 -15.93 -1.98
C SER A 248 -5.33 -16.55 -1.72
N LYS A 249 -5.87 -17.28 -2.72
CA LYS A 249 -7.14 -17.99 -2.59
C LYS A 249 -7.07 -19.12 -1.58
N ASP A 250 -5.98 -19.86 -1.53
CA ASP A 250 -5.78 -20.95 -0.57
C ASP A 250 -5.75 -20.43 0.87
N MET A 251 -5.00 -19.35 1.12
CA MET A 251 -4.97 -18.64 2.41
C MET A 251 -6.37 -18.17 2.82
N GLN A 252 -7.13 -17.61 1.88
CA GLN A 252 -8.49 -17.14 2.10
C GLN A 252 -9.46 -18.30 2.42
N ASP A 253 -9.49 -19.33 1.58
CA ASP A 253 -10.45 -20.44 1.66
C ASP A 253 -10.21 -21.32 2.91
N HIS A 254 -8.95 -21.42 3.36
CA HIS A 254 -8.56 -22.30 4.47
C HIS A 254 -8.11 -21.54 5.73
N HIS A 255 -8.32 -20.22 5.77
CA HIS A 255 -8.11 -19.36 6.95
C HIS A 255 -6.72 -19.47 7.58
N PHE A 256 -5.67 -19.45 6.75
CA PHE A 256 -4.28 -19.39 7.21
C PHE A 256 -3.54 -18.23 6.56
N PHE A 257 -2.38 -17.87 7.12
CA PHE A 257 -1.49 -16.85 6.56
C PHE A 257 -0.04 -17.33 6.69
N SER A 258 0.51 -17.88 5.62
CA SER A 258 1.84 -18.50 5.60
C SER A 258 2.40 -18.55 4.18
N HIS A 259 3.73 -18.54 4.06
CA HIS A 259 4.44 -18.84 2.82
C HIS A 259 4.29 -20.31 2.40
N GLU A 260 3.97 -21.21 3.33
CA GLU A 260 3.76 -22.63 3.10
C GLU A 260 2.28 -22.97 3.18
N SER A 261 1.74 -23.54 2.10
CA SER A 261 0.41 -24.10 2.08
C SER A 261 0.43 -25.50 2.69
N PRO A 262 -0.48 -25.83 3.63
CA PRO A 262 -0.62 -27.20 4.16
C PRO A 262 -0.93 -28.25 3.08
N LYS A 263 -1.41 -27.83 1.91
CA LYS A 263 -1.83 -28.71 0.80
C LYS A 263 -0.94 -28.59 -0.43
N HIS A 264 -0.46 -27.38 -0.72
CA HIS A 264 0.25 -27.05 -1.96
C HIS A 264 1.74 -26.81 -1.78
N GLY A 265 2.26 -26.95 -0.55
CA GLY A 265 3.66 -26.79 -0.23
C GLY A 265 4.12 -25.33 -0.23
N ASP A 266 5.42 -25.14 -0.31
CA ASP A 266 6.04 -23.82 -0.30
C ASP A 266 5.99 -23.13 -1.68
N LEU A 267 6.62 -21.95 -1.80
CA LEU A 267 6.69 -21.21 -3.06
C LEU A 267 7.30 -22.06 -4.19
N GLN A 268 8.37 -22.81 -3.90
CA GLN A 268 9.03 -23.64 -4.90
C GLN A 268 8.09 -24.74 -5.40
N ASP A 269 7.38 -25.42 -4.51
CA ASP A 269 6.40 -26.45 -4.87
C ASP A 269 5.29 -25.88 -5.76
N ARG A 270 4.75 -24.71 -5.40
CA ARG A 270 3.71 -24.03 -6.18
C ARG A 270 4.19 -23.63 -7.57
N LEU A 271 5.40 -23.07 -7.69
CA LEU A 271 5.97 -22.68 -8.98
C LEU A 271 6.33 -23.88 -9.87
N LEU A 272 6.86 -24.96 -9.28
CA LEU A 272 7.16 -26.21 -10.01
C LEU A 272 5.88 -26.88 -10.50
N THR A 273 4.83 -26.91 -9.67
CA THR A 273 3.50 -27.41 -10.05
C THR A 273 2.91 -26.62 -11.23
N ALA A 274 3.16 -25.31 -11.28
CA ALA A 274 2.78 -24.45 -12.40
C ALA A 274 3.69 -24.60 -13.65
N ASN A 275 4.65 -25.53 -13.64
CA ASN A 275 5.66 -25.75 -14.69
C ASN A 275 6.45 -24.48 -15.02
N ILE A 276 6.84 -23.72 -13.99
CA ILE A 276 7.66 -22.51 -14.12
C ILE A 276 9.12 -22.88 -13.84
N LYS A 277 10.01 -22.57 -14.79
CA LYS A 277 11.46 -22.75 -14.63
C LYS A 277 12.09 -21.45 -14.13
N PHE A 278 12.80 -21.52 -13.01
CA PHE A 278 13.45 -20.37 -12.39
C PHE A 278 14.81 -20.74 -11.82
N GLN A 279 15.67 -19.73 -11.65
CA GLN A 279 16.96 -19.81 -10.94
C GLN A 279 16.80 -19.46 -9.47
N MET A 280 15.94 -18.49 -9.19
CA MET A 280 15.66 -17.95 -7.88
C MET A 280 14.20 -17.48 -7.85
N ALA A 281 13.56 -17.63 -6.70
CA ALA A 281 12.24 -17.08 -6.44
C ALA A 281 12.20 -16.42 -5.07
N GLY A 282 11.29 -15.46 -4.88
CA GLY A 282 11.01 -14.82 -3.60
C GLY A 282 9.55 -14.43 -3.51
N GLU A 283 9.00 -14.41 -2.31
CA GLU A 283 7.58 -14.14 -2.10
C GLU A 283 7.36 -13.05 -1.05
N ASN A 284 6.40 -12.15 -1.32
CA ASN A 284 5.78 -11.31 -0.32
C ASN A 284 4.29 -11.67 -0.21
N ILE A 285 3.78 -11.80 1.02
CA ILE A 285 2.36 -11.99 1.30
C ILE A 285 1.84 -10.89 2.23
N ALA A 286 0.58 -10.51 2.06
CA ALA A 286 -0.13 -9.56 2.93
C ALA A 286 -1.60 -9.98 3.04
N ALA A 287 -2.24 -9.63 4.15
CA ALA A 287 -3.66 -9.88 4.37
C ALA A 287 -4.30 -8.74 5.19
N HIS A 288 -5.57 -8.46 4.89
CA HIS A 288 -6.45 -7.52 5.60
C HIS A 288 -6.13 -6.02 5.42
N GLN A 289 -5.22 -5.66 4.50
CA GLN A 289 -5.01 -4.27 4.09
C GLN A 289 -6.21 -3.75 3.29
N VAL A 290 -6.46 -2.44 3.37
CA VAL A 290 -7.62 -1.79 2.73
C VAL A 290 -7.64 -1.97 1.21
N ASP A 291 -6.48 -2.02 0.58
CA ASP A 291 -6.30 -2.30 -0.85
C ASP A 291 -4.85 -2.69 -1.18
N GLY A 292 -4.58 -2.98 -2.45
CA GLY A 292 -3.25 -3.36 -2.91
C GLY A 292 -2.19 -2.26 -2.79
N ILE A 293 -2.58 -0.97 -2.75
CA ILE A 293 -1.65 0.13 -2.48
C ILE A 293 -1.08 -0.01 -1.08
N GLU A 294 -1.93 -0.23 -0.09
CA GLU A 294 -1.51 -0.34 1.30
C GLU A 294 -0.66 -1.60 1.55
N ALA A 295 -0.98 -2.72 0.89
CA ALA A 295 -0.13 -3.91 0.91
C ALA A 295 1.31 -3.63 0.44
N VAL A 296 1.47 -2.85 -0.64
CA VAL A 296 2.80 -2.49 -1.17
C VAL A 296 3.56 -1.57 -0.22
N GLU A 297 2.90 -0.57 0.37
CA GLU A 297 3.54 0.32 1.34
C GLU A 297 3.94 -0.41 2.63
N GLU A 298 3.18 -1.42 3.06
CA GLU A 298 3.56 -2.29 4.18
C GLU A 298 4.74 -3.21 3.84
N TRP A 299 4.77 -3.81 2.65
CA TRP A 299 5.94 -4.57 2.19
C TRP A 299 7.19 -3.69 2.11
N LEU A 300 7.08 -2.48 1.58
CA LEU A 300 8.19 -1.51 1.52
C LEU A 300 8.75 -1.19 2.90
N ASN A 301 7.88 -1.20 3.93
CA ASN A 301 8.19 -0.92 5.31
C ASN A 301 8.52 -2.17 6.15
N SER A 302 8.53 -3.38 5.59
CA SER A 302 9.05 -4.57 6.26
C SER A 302 10.45 -4.90 5.74
N LYS A 303 11.41 -5.18 6.63
CA LYS A 303 12.80 -5.40 6.20
C LYS A 303 12.92 -6.58 5.23
N SER A 304 12.35 -7.73 5.58
CA SER A 304 12.38 -8.93 4.74
C SER A 304 11.64 -8.71 3.42
N HIS A 305 10.43 -8.13 3.45
CA HIS A 305 9.66 -7.91 2.23
C HIS A 305 10.29 -6.87 1.30
N ARG A 306 10.92 -5.84 1.88
CA ARG A 306 11.68 -4.82 1.16
C ARG A 306 12.91 -5.42 0.46
N GLU A 307 13.62 -6.31 1.13
CA GLU A 307 14.75 -7.03 0.53
C GLU A 307 14.30 -7.81 -0.71
N THR A 308 13.15 -8.49 -0.67
CA THR A 308 12.55 -9.14 -1.84
C THR A 308 12.18 -8.13 -2.94
N LEU A 309 11.47 -7.05 -2.58
CA LEU A 309 10.98 -6.03 -3.52
C LEU A 309 12.13 -5.36 -4.29
N LEU A 310 13.25 -5.11 -3.62
CA LEU A 310 14.42 -4.40 -4.16
C LEU A 310 15.57 -5.32 -4.59
N ASN A 311 15.37 -6.65 -4.60
CA ASN A 311 16.41 -7.56 -5.05
C ASN A 311 16.62 -7.40 -6.57
N GLU A 312 17.84 -7.00 -6.95
CA GLU A 312 18.29 -6.76 -8.32
C GLU A 312 18.33 -8.03 -9.17
N GLN A 313 18.36 -9.21 -8.55
CA GLN A 313 18.41 -10.48 -9.28
C GLN A 313 17.07 -10.87 -9.91
N PHE A 314 15.96 -10.32 -9.43
CA PHE A 314 14.63 -10.62 -9.96
C PHE A 314 14.36 -9.85 -11.25
N THR A 315 13.87 -10.56 -12.26
CA THR A 315 13.58 -10.06 -13.60
C THR A 315 12.08 -10.07 -13.92
N ASP A 316 11.32 -10.90 -13.20
CA ASP A 316 9.92 -11.17 -13.48
C ASP A 316 9.11 -11.19 -12.16
N LEU A 317 7.83 -10.85 -12.22
CA LEU A 317 6.92 -10.79 -11.08
C LEU A 317 5.52 -11.27 -11.50
N GLY A 318 4.98 -12.21 -10.73
CA GLY A 318 3.56 -12.54 -10.71
C GLY A 318 2.87 -11.92 -9.50
N VAL A 319 1.70 -11.33 -9.68
CA VAL A 319 0.89 -10.83 -8.55
C VAL A 319 -0.49 -11.49 -8.57
N GLY A 320 -0.91 -11.97 -7.42
CA GLY A 320 -2.22 -12.56 -7.21
C GLY A 320 -2.94 -11.93 -6.02
N VAL A 321 -4.26 -11.81 -6.13
CA VAL A 321 -5.11 -11.26 -5.08
C VAL A 321 -6.41 -12.05 -5.02
N SER A 322 -6.82 -12.48 -3.83
CA SER A 322 -8.11 -13.14 -3.57
C SER A 322 -8.72 -12.55 -2.30
N GLY A 323 -9.88 -11.90 -2.42
CA GLY A 323 -10.42 -11.10 -1.33
C GLY A 323 -9.44 -10.03 -0.84
N ASP A 324 -9.08 -10.09 0.43
CA ASP A 324 -8.13 -9.22 1.12
C ASP A 324 -6.77 -9.89 1.37
N TYR A 325 -6.45 -10.96 0.62
CA TYR A 325 -5.13 -11.60 0.58
C TYR A 325 -4.38 -11.21 -0.69
N TYR A 326 -3.10 -10.86 -0.55
CA TYR A 326 -2.24 -10.36 -1.62
C TYR A 326 -0.92 -11.14 -1.64
N THR A 327 -0.46 -11.56 -2.82
CA THR A 327 0.77 -12.32 -3.01
C THR A 327 1.59 -11.76 -4.18
N GLN A 328 2.89 -11.55 -3.96
CA GLN A 328 3.89 -11.25 -4.99
C GLN A 328 4.88 -12.41 -5.11
N ASP A 329 4.98 -13.01 -6.29
CA ASP A 329 5.96 -14.05 -6.60
C ASP A 329 7.00 -13.49 -7.58
N PHE A 330 8.17 -13.12 -7.04
CA PHE A 330 9.31 -12.64 -7.81
C PHE A 330 10.13 -13.81 -8.35
N LEU A 331 10.62 -13.69 -9.58
CA LEU A 331 11.40 -14.72 -10.25
C LEU A 331 12.65 -14.14 -10.91
N LYS A 332 13.72 -14.92 -10.87
CA LYS A 332 14.79 -14.87 -11.86
C LYS A 332 14.60 -16.04 -12.80
N THR A 333 14.17 -15.78 -14.03
CA THR A 333 13.92 -16.84 -15.01
C THR A 333 15.22 -17.25 -15.72
N TRP A 334 15.25 -18.48 -16.25
CA TRP A 334 16.29 -18.84 -17.22
C TRP A 334 15.95 -18.11 -18.52
N GLU A 335 16.87 -17.29 -19.05
CA GLU A 335 16.66 -16.69 -20.37
C GLU A 335 16.33 -17.79 -21.37
N GLN A 336 15.15 -17.70 -21.98
CA GLN A 336 14.90 -18.46 -23.21
C GLN A 336 15.76 -17.79 -24.28
N LYS A 337 16.89 -18.40 -24.62
CA LYS A 337 17.48 -18.15 -25.93
C LYS A 337 16.45 -18.60 -26.95
N GLU A 338 15.78 -17.63 -27.59
CA GLU A 338 14.95 -17.86 -28.77
C GLU A 338 15.75 -18.54 -29.89
#